data_AF-A0A957WC63-F1
#
_entry.id   AF-A0A957WC63-F1
#
_cell.length_a   1.000
_cell.length_b   1.000
_cell.length_c   1.000
_cell.angle_alpha   90.00
_cell.angle_beta   90.00
_cell.angle_gamma   90.00
#
_symmetry.space_group_name_H-M   'P 1'
#
loop_
_entity.id
_entity.type
_entity.pdbx_description
1 polymer ?
#
loop_
_entity_poly.entity_id
_entity_poly.type
_entity_poly.pdbx_seq_one_letter_code
_entity_poly.pdbx_strand_id
1 'polypeptide(L)'
;MEPASCQTELRNTLRLQITAATYDAHVAGLRLIEAGPERWLLATPSAQSLEWLQSPRLYPLIEAAAQSLAGEPVTVEIELAQNGNGRHAPPPAAPLEVGEAIDDFGVTFAQDVDFYTGKMTMGHWVPEFEYDRLYWLVYLGLPAYNYWRYLIAEWIELVSTKKKRDPVAQKKQERALLDLSKRQNQGWTPPFQTSYRKATKQMGKINSAVVPGGVYECHHSEERYKLRKFDIPLLPECCGAHDPCDWRPQEDGGGRGYFWREGLIHKLHRERLLAIKMLPTNRALVQVLRVLPLLTPWQVSQLPGYQQDDHATWLKNYAEKFGITPEQWEEIKLPRFTPYMFLDDLEIADYGQPPQNPFLPG
;
A
#
# COMPACT_ATOMS: atom_id res chain seq x y z
N MET A 1 -8.75 19.56 -30.86
CA MET A 1 -7.77 18.95 -29.93
C MET A 1 -8.06 17.47 -29.84
N GLU A 2 -7.03 16.61 -29.68
CA GLU A 2 -7.28 15.18 -29.49
C GLU A 2 -7.94 14.93 -28.11
N PRO A 3 -9.05 14.18 -28.03
CA PRO A 3 -9.75 13.92 -26.76
C PRO A 3 -8.85 13.31 -25.68
N ALA A 4 -7.87 12.48 -26.06
CA ALA A 4 -6.94 11.85 -25.12
C ALA A 4 -6.03 12.86 -24.40
N SER A 5 -5.56 13.89 -25.11
CA SER A 5 -4.75 14.97 -24.51
C SER A 5 -5.58 15.77 -23.53
N CYS A 6 -6.78 16.18 -23.96
CA CYS A 6 -7.72 16.97 -23.15
C CYS A 6 -8.13 16.22 -21.88
N GLN A 7 -8.36 14.91 -21.98
CA GLN A 7 -8.71 14.09 -20.82
C GLN A 7 -7.59 14.05 -19.78
N THR A 8 -6.35 13.89 -20.23
CA THR A 8 -5.19 13.81 -19.33
C THR A 8 -4.98 15.14 -18.62
N GLU A 9 -5.06 16.26 -19.35
CA GLU A 9 -4.94 17.61 -18.81
C GLU A 9 -6.09 17.94 -17.85
N LEU A 10 -7.34 17.61 -18.21
CA LEU A 10 -8.51 17.80 -17.34
C LEU A 10 -8.33 17.07 -16.01
N ARG A 11 -7.91 15.81 -16.07
CA ARG A 11 -7.66 14.99 -14.87
C ARG A 11 -6.51 15.54 -14.04
N ASN A 12 -5.43 16.01 -14.65
CA ASN A 12 -4.31 16.62 -13.93
C ASN A 12 -4.72 17.92 -13.23
N THR A 13 -5.47 18.79 -13.92
CA THR A 13 -6.00 20.04 -13.34
C THR A 13 -6.91 19.74 -12.16
N LEU A 14 -7.85 18.79 -12.31
CA LEU A 14 -8.73 18.38 -11.22
C LEU A 14 -7.96 17.80 -10.03
N ARG A 15 -6.94 16.98 -10.29
CA ARG A 15 -6.08 16.39 -9.24
C ARG A 15 -5.37 17.45 -8.39
N LEU A 16 -5.07 18.62 -8.95
CA LEU A 16 -4.46 19.74 -8.22
C LEU A 16 -5.46 20.54 -7.38
N GLN A 17 -6.76 20.46 -7.69
CA GLN A 17 -7.80 21.28 -7.07
C GLN A 17 -8.63 20.53 -6.02
N ILE A 18 -8.62 19.19 -6.03
CA ILE A 18 -9.39 18.37 -5.09
C ILE A 18 -8.47 17.45 -4.28
N THR A 19 -8.96 16.93 -3.15
CA THR A 19 -8.18 16.02 -2.32
C THR A 19 -7.91 14.71 -3.05
N ALA A 20 -6.77 14.08 -2.77
CA ALA A 20 -6.37 12.82 -3.43
C ALA A 20 -7.44 11.72 -3.24
N ALA A 21 -8.05 11.62 -2.06
CA ALA A 21 -9.12 10.66 -1.80
C ALA A 21 -10.36 10.90 -2.68
N THR A 22 -10.78 12.16 -2.82
CA THR A 22 -11.92 12.53 -3.68
C THR A 22 -11.62 12.25 -5.15
N TYR A 23 -10.39 12.56 -5.58
CA TYR A 23 -9.93 12.28 -6.93
C TYR A 23 -9.94 10.77 -7.22
N ASP A 24 -9.33 9.96 -6.36
CA ASP A 24 -9.22 8.52 -6.56
C ASP A 24 -10.59 7.82 -6.53
N ALA A 25 -11.49 8.24 -5.65
CA ALA A 25 -12.83 7.65 -5.52
C ALA A 25 -13.76 8.01 -6.69
N HIS A 26 -13.74 9.25 -7.17
CA HIS A 26 -14.79 9.75 -8.07
C HIS A 26 -14.30 10.25 -9.44
N VAL A 27 -13.08 10.78 -9.54
CA VAL A 27 -12.56 11.41 -10.76
C VAL A 27 -11.61 10.49 -11.54
N ALA A 28 -10.92 9.56 -10.88
CA ALA A 28 -9.94 8.70 -11.53
C ALA A 28 -10.52 7.81 -12.65
N GLY A 29 -11.81 7.47 -12.56
CA GLY A 29 -12.54 6.73 -13.57
C GLY A 29 -13.15 7.57 -14.69
N LEU A 30 -13.07 8.90 -14.62
CA LEU A 30 -13.72 9.83 -15.55
C LEU A 30 -13.06 9.78 -16.95
N ARG A 31 -13.89 9.59 -17.97
CA ARG A 31 -13.47 9.51 -19.38
C ARG A 31 -14.09 10.63 -20.18
N LEU A 32 -13.31 11.25 -21.06
CA LEU A 32 -13.81 12.23 -22.02
C LEU A 32 -14.27 11.48 -23.27
N ILE A 33 -15.57 11.48 -23.51
CA ILE A 33 -16.19 10.80 -24.66
C ILE A 33 -16.15 11.72 -25.88
N GLU A 34 -16.54 12.99 -25.69
CA GLU A 34 -16.61 13.98 -26.75
C GLU A 34 -16.15 15.35 -26.24
N ALA A 35 -15.36 16.06 -27.05
CA ALA A 35 -14.88 17.41 -26.76
C ALA A 35 -15.20 18.33 -27.95
N GLY A 36 -16.38 18.94 -27.91
CA GLY A 36 -16.83 19.94 -28.88
C GLY A 36 -16.51 21.38 -28.45
N PRO A 37 -16.75 22.36 -29.35
CA PRO A 37 -16.52 23.77 -29.06
C PRO A 37 -17.50 24.35 -28.03
N GLU A 38 -18.72 23.81 -27.92
CA GLU A 38 -19.75 24.31 -27.00
C GLU A 38 -20.11 23.32 -25.89
N ARG A 39 -19.77 22.04 -26.08
CA ARG A 39 -20.18 20.95 -25.19
C ARG A 39 -19.10 19.88 -25.06
N TRP A 40 -18.84 19.46 -23.83
CA TRP A 40 -17.99 18.31 -23.51
C TRP A 40 -18.84 17.22 -22.84
N LEU A 41 -18.68 15.98 -23.29
CA LEU A 41 -19.37 14.82 -22.72
C LEU A 41 -18.37 13.93 -21.97
N LEU A 42 -18.58 13.78 -20.67
CA LEU A 42 -17.78 12.95 -19.77
C LEU A 42 -18.59 11.72 -19.35
N ALA A 43 -17.93 10.57 -19.23
CA ALA A 43 -18.53 9.34 -18.74
C ALA A 43 -17.83 8.83 -17.48
N THR A 44 -18.62 8.36 -16.52
CA THR A 44 -18.14 7.76 -15.27
C THR A 44 -18.61 6.30 -15.14
N PRO A 45 -17.80 5.39 -14.57
CA PRO A 45 -18.14 3.97 -14.52
C PRO A 45 -19.20 3.61 -13.47
N SER A 46 -19.53 4.50 -12.53
CA SER A 46 -20.46 4.19 -11.44
C SER A 46 -21.49 5.30 -11.21
N ALA A 47 -22.71 4.89 -10.86
CA ALA A 47 -23.80 5.82 -10.55
C ALA A 47 -23.50 6.66 -9.31
N GLN A 48 -22.81 6.08 -8.33
CA GLN A 48 -22.35 6.81 -7.15
C GLN A 48 -21.37 7.93 -7.51
N SER A 49 -20.41 7.67 -8.40
CA SER A 49 -19.50 8.71 -8.86
C SER A 49 -20.23 9.75 -9.72
N LEU A 50 -21.24 9.36 -10.50
CA LEU A 50 -22.09 10.32 -11.23
C LEU A 50 -22.78 11.32 -10.30
N GLU A 51 -23.45 10.83 -9.25
CA GLU A 51 -24.12 11.67 -8.25
C GLU A 51 -23.13 12.64 -7.58
N TRP A 52 -21.94 12.16 -7.22
CA TRP A 52 -20.90 12.98 -6.61
C TRP A 52 -20.32 14.04 -7.56
N LEU A 53 -20.03 13.65 -8.81
CA LEU A 53 -19.50 14.56 -9.83
C LEU A 53 -20.52 15.65 -10.21
N GLN A 54 -21.82 15.35 -10.12
CA GLN A 54 -22.92 16.30 -10.33
C GLN A 54 -23.28 17.11 -9.07
N SER A 55 -22.57 16.90 -7.95
CA SER A 55 -22.82 17.67 -6.74
C SER A 55 -22.49 19.16 -6.94
N PRO A 56 -23.16 20.08 -6.21
CA PRO A 56 -22.88 21.52 -6.27
C PRO A 56 -21.45 21.93 -5.91
N ARG A 57 -20.65 21.00 -5.36
CA ARG A 57 -19.25 21.23 -4.99
C ARG A 57 -18.27 20.86 -6.10
N LEU A 58 -18.43 19.69 -6.71
CA LEU A 58 -17.48 19.17 -7.71
C LEU A 58 -17.82 19.62 -9.13
N TYR A 59 -19.09 19.73 -9.47
CA TYR A 59 -19.51 20.09 -10.82
C TYR A 59 -18.93 21.43 -11.30
N PRO A 60 -18.95 22.53 -10.50
CA PRO A 60 -18.36 23.80 -10.93
C PRO A 60 -16.84 23.74 -11.15
N LEU A 61 -16.13 22.87 -10.43
CA LEU A 61 -14.68 22.69 -10.62
C LEU A 61 -14.38 21.96 -11.92
N ILE A 62 -15.19 20.95 -12.27
CA ILE A 62 -15.09 20.21 -13.53
C ILE A 62 -15.39 21.14 -14.71
N GLU A 63 -16.44 21.95 -14.59
CA GLU A 63 -16.82 22.94 -15.60
C GLU A 63 -15.73 24.02 -15.77
N ALA A 64 -15.22 24.60 -14.69
CA ALA A 64 -14.15 25.58 -14.75
C ALA A 64 -12.85 25.00 -15.35
N ALA A 65 -12.50 23.75 -15.00
CA ALA A 65 -11.35 23.08 -15.57
C ALA A 65 -11.53 22.80 -17.09
N ALA A 66 -12.73 22.39 -17.51
CA ALA A 66 -13.04 22.19 -18.92
C ALA A 66 -13.00 23.51 -19.71
N GLN A 67 -13.59 24.59 -19.18
CA GLN A 67 -13.55 25.93 -19.79
C GLN A 67 -12.13 26.48 -19.90
N SER A 68 -11.31 26.29 -18.86
CA SER A 68 -9.90 26.70 -18.89
C SER A 68 -9.10 25.96 -19.97
N LEU A 69 -9.45 24.71 -20.29
CA LEU A 69 -8.78 23.92 -21.33
C LEU A 69 -9.32 24.21 -22.73
N ALA A 70 -10.63 24.46 -22.84
CA ALA A 70 -11.26 24.82 -24.11
C ALA A 70 -10.88 26.24 -24.56
N GLY A 71 -10.57 27.14 -23.62
CA GLY A 71 -10.30 28.56 -23.89
C GLY A 71 -11.57 29.39 -24.16
N GLU A 72 -12.74 28.75 -24.16
CA GLU A 72 -14.06 29.32 -24.40
C GLU A 72 -15.09 28.69 -23.45
N PRO A 73 -16.26 29.34 -23.22
CA PRO A 73 -17.32 28.75 -22.41
C PRO A 73 -17.86 27.45 -23.02
N VAL A 74 -17.68 26.34 -22.30
CA VAL A 74 -18.22 25.02 -22.65
C VAL A 74 -19.20 24.54 -21.60
N THR A 75 -20.25 23.85 -22.04
CA THR A 75 -21.18 23.12 -21.17
C THR A 75 -20.66 21.70 -20.95
N VAL A 76 -20.54 21.26 -19.69
CA VAL A 76 -20.10 19.90 -19.37
C VAL A 76 -21.29 19.01 -19.06
N GLU A 77 -21.44 17.91 -19.78
CA GLU A 77 -22.41 16.87 -19.44
C GLU A 77 -21.67 15.63 -18.91
N ILE A 78 -22.17 15.06 -17.82
CA ILE A 78 -21.61 13.84 -17.21
C ILE A 78 -22.68 12.76 -17.25
N GLU A 79 -22.37 11.61 -17.85
CA GLU A 79 -23.25 10.46 -17.93
C GLU A 79 -22.61 9.18 -17.38
N LEU A 80 -23.45 8.17 -17.10
CA LEU A 80 -22.95 6.83 -16.80
C LEU A 80 -22.41 6.22 -18.09
N ALA A 81 -21.20 5.66 -18.05
CA ALA A 81 -20.64 4.95 -19.21
C ALA A 81 -21.59 3.84 -19.66
N GLN A 82 -22.30 4.06 -20.76
CA GLN A 82 -23.12 3.02 -21.36
C GLN A 82 -22.17 1.98 -21.95
N ASN A 83 -22.28 0.74 -21.47
CA ASN A 83 -21.54 -0.41 -22.00
C ASN A 83 -22.01 -0.71 -23.44
N GLY A 84 -21.64 0.14 -24.40
CA GLY A 84 -21.67 -0.18 -25.83
C GLY A 84 -20.38 -0.95 -26.17
N ASN A 85 -20.39 -2.06 -26.90
CA ASN A 85 -21.22 -2.32 -28.06
C ASN A 85 -21.43 -3.83 -28.27
N GLY A 86 -22.56 -4.19 -28.87
CA GLY A 86 -22.93 -5.56 -29.25
C GLY A 86 -21.97 -6.25 -30.23
N ARG A 87 -20.81 -6.67 -29.73
CA ARG A 87 -20.03 -7.80 -30.24
C ARG A 87 -19.50 -8.61 -29.05
N HIS A 88 -20.13 -9.77 -28.88
CA HIS A 88 -19.85 -10.82 -27.91
C HIS A 88 -19.92 -10.42 -26.43
N ALA A 89 -21.16 -10.25 -25.95
CA ALA A 89 -21.46 -10.54 -24.55
C ALA A 89 -21.22 -12.05 -24.30
N PRO A 90 -20.40 -12.45 -23.30
CA PRO A 90 -20.47 -13.80 -22.76
C PRO A 90 -21.91 -14.03 -22.23
N PRO A 91 -22.40 -15.28 -22.23
CA PRO A 91 -23.79 -15.61 -21.97
C PRO A 91 -24.25 -15.06 -20.61
N PRO A 92 -25.57 -14.80 -20.44
CA PRO A 92 -26.10 -14.20 -19.23
C PRO A 92 -25.65 -15.03 -18.03
N ALA A 93 -24.85 -14.40 -17.15
CA ALA A 93 -24.72 -14.90 -15.81
C ALA A 93 -26.15 -15.04 -15.27
N ALA A 94 -26.44 -16.24 -14.77
CA ALA A 94 -27.67 -16.62 -14.13
C ALA A 94 -28.10 -15.53 -13.11
N PRO A 95 -29.38 -15.52 -12.68
CA PRO A 95 -29.77 -14.73 -11.52
C PRO A 95 -28.70 -14.93 -10.44
N LEU A 96 -28.23 -13.85 -9.81
CA LEU A 96 -27.44 -13.95 -8.59
C LEU A 96 -28.34 -14.65 -7.57
N GLU A 97 -28.34 -15.98 -7.62
CA GLU A 97 -28.59 -16.84 -6.49
C GLU A 97 -27.71 -16.30 -5.38
N VAL A 98 -28.29 -16.26 -4.19
CA VAL A 98 -27.61 -15.92 -2.94
C VAL A 98 -26.49 -16.95 -2.76
N GLY A 99 -25.36 -16.67 -3.41
CA GLY A 99 -24.15 -17.47 -3.38
C GLY A 99 -23.52 -17.31 -2.02
N GLU A 100 -23.57 -18.39 -1.28
CA GLU A 100 -22.67 -18.85 -0.24
C GLU A 100 -21.49 -17.90 0.13
N ALA A 101 -21.35 -17.69 1.43
CA ALA A 101 -20.12 -17.40 2.17
C ALA A 101 -19.01 -16.59 1.46
N ILE A 102 -18.76 -15.38 1.98
CA ILE A 102 -17.47 -14.70 1.75
C ILE A 102 -16.39 -15.45 2.53
N ASP A 103 -15.91 -16.55 1.95
CA ASP A 103 -14.64 -17.18 2.27
C ASP A 103 -13.85 -17.21 0.96
N ASP A 104 -13.09 -16.15 0.67
CA ASP A 104 -11.86 -16.32 -0.09
C ASP A 104 -10.86 -15.16 0.04
N PHE A 105 -9.58 -15.50 -0.07
CA PHE A 105 -8.43 -14.74 0.39
C PHE A 105 -8.19 -13.39 -0.31
N GLY A 106 -8.15 -12.30 0.48
CA GLY A 106 -7.40 -11.09 0.14
C GLY A 106 -5.92 -11.14 0.56
N VAL A 107 -5.26 -12.30 0.42
CA VAL A 107 -3.82 -12.44 0.67
C VAL A 107 -3.09 -12.18 -0.64
N THR A 108 -2.38 -11.05 -0.70
CA THR A 108 -1.51 -10.71 -1.83
C THR A 108 -0.32 -11.67 -1.87
N PHE A 109 -0.34 -12.63 -2.78
CA PHE A 109 0.82 -13.42 -3.17
C PHE A 109 1.65 -12.63 -4.18
N ALA A 110 2.94 -12.41 -3.88
CA ALA A 110 3.91 -11.88 -4.82
C ALA A 110 5.11 -12.84 -4.87
N GLN A 111 5.37 -13.43 -6.04
CA GLN A 111 6.38 -14.46 -6.28
C GLN A 111 7.71 -13.86 -6.79
N ASP A 112 8.78 -14.24 -6.06
CA ASP A 112 10.25 -14.24 -6.30
C ASP A 112 11.03 -13.06 -6.91
N VAL A 113 12.26 -12.88 -6.40
CA VAL A 113 13.22 -11.81 -6.71
C VAL A 113 14.53 -12.43 -7.21
N ASP A 114 15.05 -11.92 -8.32
CA ASP A 114 16.29 -12.38 -8.97
C ASP A 114 17.50 -11.45 -8.72
N PHE A 115 17.55 -10.78 -7.57
CA PHE A 115 18.58 -9.77 -7.28
C PHE A 115 19.84 -10.35 -6.59
N TYR A 116 19.76 -11.58 -6.05
CA TYR A 116 20.79 -12.13 -5.14
C TYR A 116 21.35 -13.50 -5.51
N THR A 117 21.34 -13.92 -6.78
CA THR A 117 22.21 -15.03 -7.18
C THR A 117 23.68 -14.63 -6.96
N GLY A 118 24.23 -15.01 -5.80
CA GLY A 118 25.63 -14.87 -5.49
C GLY A 118 26.42 -15.66 -6.53
N LYS A 119 26.95 -14.97 -7.55
CA LYS A 119 28.10 -15.50 -8.25
C LYS A 119 29.20 -15.58 -7.19
N MET A 120 29.73 -16.78 -6.96
CA MET A 120 30.93 -17.05 -6.17
C MET A 120 32.15 -16.37 -6.82
N THR A 121 32.12 -15.05 -6.91
CA THR A 121 33.22 -14.23 -7.36
C THR A 121 33.50 -13.28 -6.22
N MET A 122 34.39 -13.76 -5.34
CA MET A 122 35.15 -13.00 -4.35
C MET A 122 34.49 -12.78 -3.00
N GLY A 123 34.54 -13.79 -2.11
CA GLY A 123 34.95 -13.68 -0.69
C GLY A 123 34.52 -12.50 0.21
N HIS A 124 33.57 -11.65 -0.19
CA HIS A 124 33.23 -10.40 0.44
C HIS A 124 31.73 -10.39 0.72
N TRP A 125 31.39 -10.61 1.99
CA TRP A 125 30.05 -10.46 2.57
C TRP A 125 29.61 -8.99 2.74
N VAL A 126 30.25 -8.08 2.00
CA VAL A 126 30.20 -6.62 2.23
C VAL A 126 29.75 -5.96 0.94
N PRO A 127 28.43 -6.02 0.62
CA PRO A 127 27.70 -4.80 0.29
C PRO A 127 26.22 -4.76 0.74
N GLU A 128 25.60 -5.85 1.22
CA GLU A 128 24.15 -5.90 1.52
C GLU A 128 23.78 -5.01 2.72
N PHE A 129 24.45 -5.22 3.85
CA PHE A 129 24.18 -4.43 5.05
C PHE A 129 24.53 -2.94 4.86
N GLU A 130 25.52 -2.65 4.01
CA GLU A 130 25.90 -1.28 3.68
C GLU A 130 24.86 -0.62 2.78
N TYR A 131 24.41 -1.30 1.72
CA TYR A 131 23.34 -0.80 0.85
C TYR A 131 22.05 -0.57 1.64
N ASP A 132 21.67 -1.53 2.48
CA ASP A 132 20.46 -1.43 3.31
C ASP A 132 20.54 -0.22 4.25
N ARG A 133 21.70 0.00 4.89
CA ARG A 133 21.90 1.13 5.79
C ARG A 133 21.97 2.47 5.07
N LEU A 134 22.58 2.51 3.88
CA LEU A 134 22.76 3.74 3.10
C LEU A 134 21.46 4.19 2.45
N TYR A 135 20.65 3.26 1.92
CA TYR A 135 19.51 3.60 1.08
C TYR A 135 18.17 3.15 1.68
N TRP A 136 18.01 1.87 2.02
CA TRP A 136 16.73 1.37 2.56
C TRP A 136 16.35 1.97 3.91
N LEU A 137 17.32 2.11 4.82
CA LEU A 137 17.09 2.72 6.13
C LEU A 137 16.64 4.18 5.98
N VAL A 138 17.19 4.91 5.02
CA VAL A 138 16.81 6.30 4.77
C VAL A 138 15.43 6.37 4.12
N TYR A 139 15.20 5.57 3.08
CA TYR A 139 13.93 5.49 2.36
C TYR A 139 12.75 5.06 3.26
N LEU A 140 12.90 3.96 3.98
CA LEU A 140 11.88 3.46 4.90
C LEU A 140 11.79 4.32 6.16
N GLY A 141 12.86 5.02 6.51
CA GLY A 141 13.03 5.63 7.81
C GLY A 141 13.32 4.58 8.89
N LEU A 142 14.04 5.01 9.92
CA LEU A 142 14.54 4.17 11.01
C LEU A 142 13.45 3.26 11.65
N PRO A 143 12.21 3.72 11.94
CA PRO A 143 11.22 2.87 12.59
C PRO A 143 10.78 1.67 11.73
N ALA A 144 10.48 1.90 10.45
CA ALA A 144 10.00 0.84 9.57
C ALA A 144 11.11 -0.15 9.21
N TYR A 145 12.33 0.37 8.96
CA TYR A 145 13.50 -0.47 8.73
C TYR A 145 13.81 -1.38 9.95
N ASN A 146 13.80 -0.82 11.16
CA ASN A 146 14.01 -1.61 12.37
C ASN A 146 12.88 -2.64 12.61
N TYR A 147 11.65 -2.32 12.21
CA TYR A 147 10.55 -3.27 12.30
C TYR A 147 10.69 -4.43 11.31
N TRP A 148 11.13 -4.17 10.08
CA TRP A 148 11.49 -5.23 9.13
C TRP A 148 12.58 -6.15 9.72
N ARG A 149 13.66 -5.57 10.27
CA ARG A 149 14.72 -6.34 10.95
C ARG A 149 14.21 -7.15 12.13
N TYR A 150 13.28 -6.58 12.91
CA TYR A 150 12.63 -7.28 14.02
C TYR A 150 11.88 -8.53 13.52
N LEU A 151 11.12 -8.42 12.43
CA LEU A 151 10.38 -9.56 11.89
C LEU A 151 11.31 -10.67 11.38
N ILE A 152 12.43 -10.30 10.75
CA ILE A 152 13.46 -11.27 10.35
C ILE A 152 14.07 -11.96 11.59
N ALA A 153 14.41 -11.18 12.63
CA ALA A 153 14.95 -11.74 13.87
C ALA A 153 13.94 -12.66 14.59
N GLU A 154 12.66 -12.29 14.61
CA GLU A 154 11.58 -13.11 15.18
C GLU A 154 11.43 -14.42 14.41
N TRP A 155 11.49 -14.39 13.08
CA TRP A 155 11.47 -15.59 12.27
C TRP A 155 12.68 -16.50 12.54
N ILE A 156 13.89 -15.93 12.63
CA ILE A 156 15.11 -16.68 12.96
C ILE A 156 14.97 -17.35 14.33
N GLU A 157 14.49 -16.62 15.34
CA GLU A 157 14.24 -17.15 16.68
C GLU A 157 13.24 -18.33 16.65
N LEU A 158 12.16 -18.21 15.89
CA LEU A 158 11.17 -19.28 15.72
C LEU A 158 11.74 -20.53 15.05
N VAL A 159 12.67 -20.35 14.11
CA VAL A 159 13.39 -21.46 13.48
C VAL A 159 14.32 -22.14 14.49
N SER A 160 15.01 -21.36 15.33
CA SER A 160 16.00 -21.84 16.31
C SER A 160 15.43 -22.45 17.60
N THR A 161 14.22 -22.06 18.01
CA THR A 161 13.66 -22.42 19.34
C THR A 161 12.90 -23.75 19.37
N LYS A 162 12.73 -24.44 18.23
CA LYS A 162 12.01 -25.73 18.18
C LYS A 162 12.79 -26.84 18.87
N LYS A 163 12.63 -27.03 20.18
CA LYS A 163 13.21 -28.16 20.92
C LYS A 163 12.83 -29.49 20.25
N LYS A 164 13.77 -30.13 19.54
CA LYS A 164 13.61 -31.47 18.99
C LYS A 164 14.40 -32.50 19.79
N ARG A 165 14.02 -33.77 19.61
CA ARG A 165 14.69 -34.93 20.21
C ARG A 165 16.14 -35.11 19.70
N ASP A 166 16.49 -34.56 18.52
CA ASP A 166 17.84 -34.60 17.94
C ASP A 166 18.36 -33.16 17.64
N PRO A 167 19.31 -32.64 18.45
CA PRO A 167 19.86 -31.30 18.28
C PRO A 167 20.80 -31.16 17.07
N VAL A 168 21.43 -32.24 16.59
CA VAL A 168 22.39 -32.18 15.48
C VAL A 168 21.66 -32.06 14.15
N ALA A 169 20.64 -32.90 13.93
CA ALA A 169 19.79 -32.82 12.75
C ALA A 169 19.07 -31.46 12.66
N GLN A 170 18.61 -30.95 13.81
CA GLN A 170 18.00 -29.63 13.91
C GLN A 170 18.95 -28.52 13.47
N LYS A 171 20.16 -28.45 14.04
CA LYS A 171 21.15 -27.41 13.69
C LYS A 171 21.53 -27.45 12.21
N LYS A 172 21.55 -28.64 11.59
CA LYS A 172 21.76 -28.80 10.15
C LYS A 172 20.57 -28.24 9.33
N GLN A 173 19.34 -28.51 9.76
CA GLN A 173 18.13 -27.98 9.13
C GLN A 173 18.02 -26.45 9.26
N GLU A 174 18.30 -25.91 10.45
CA GLU A 174 18.33 -24.47 10.70
C GLU A 174 19.34 -23.78 9.80
N ARG A 175 20.59 -24.26 9.77
CA ARG A 175 21.61 -23.75 8.86
C ARG A 175 21.14 -23.81 7.41
N ALA A 176 20.52 -24.92 6.99
CA ALA A 176 20.05 -25.06 5.62
C ALA A 176 18.91 -24.10 5.25
N LEU A 177 18.05 -23.68 6.20
CA LEU A 177 16.95 -22.73 5.99
C LEU A 177 17.38 -21.27 6.07
N LEU A 178 18.38 -20.99 6.91
CA LEU A 178 18.94 -19.65 7.14
C LEU A 178 20.08 -19.30 6.17
N ASP A 179 20.55 -20.27 5.38
CA ASP A 179 21.60 -20.08 4.40
C ASP A 179 21.09 -19.26 3.20
N LEU A 180 21.29 -17.94 3.27
CA LEU A 180 20.95 -16.99 2.23
C LEU A 180 21.81 -17.12 0.97
N SER A 181 22.87 -17.95 0.95
CA SER A 181 23.59 -18.22 -0.30
C SER A 181 22.76 -19.07 -1.27
N LYS A 182 21.72 -19.75 -0.77
CA LYS A 182 20.80 -20.53 -1.59
C LYS A 182 19.65 -19.67 -2.07
N ARG A 183 19.43 -19.63 -3.38
CA ARG A 183 18.36 -18.86 -4.03
C ARG A 183 16.98 -19.06 -3.40
N GLN A 184 16.61 -20.31 -3.12
CA GLN A 184 15.35 -20.69 -2.46
C GLN A 184 15.14 -20.07 -1.06
N ASN A 185 16.20 -19.58 -0.42
CA ASN A 185 16.18 -18.99 0.92
C ASN A 185 16.29 -17.47 0.91
N GLN A 186 16.43 -16.82 -0.26
CA GLN A 186 16.58 -15.36 -0.39
C GLN A 186 15.25 -14.62 -0.49
N GLY A 187 14.20 -15.33 -0.90
CA GLY A 187 12.85 -14.78 -1.04
C GLY A 187 12.13 -14.61 0.30
N TRP A 188 10.84 -14.93 0.30
CA TRP A 188 9.99 -14.77 1.48
C TRP A 188 10.34 -15.76 2.60
N THR A 189 10.11 -15.35 3.85
CA THR A 189 9.98 -16.31 4.95
C THR A 189 8.75 -17.19 4.71
N PRO A 190 8.76 -18.45 5.17
CA PRO A 190 7.51 -19.17 5.43
C PRO A 190 6.58 -18.34 6.30
N PRO A 191 5.25 -18.49 6.17
CA PRO A 191 4.30 -17.81 7.05
C PRO A 191 4.57 -18.10 8.52
N PHE A 192 4.63 -17.07 9.35
CA PHE A 192 4.76 -17.20 10.81
C PHE A 192 3.86 -16.22 11.54
N GLN A 193 3.48 -16.56 12.77
CA GLN A 193 2.65 -15.69 13.59
C GLN A 193 3.50 -14.68 14.35
N THR A 194 3.09 -13.41 14.34
CA THR A 194 3.63 -12.34 15.18
C THR A 194 2.51 -11.67 15.98
N SER A 195 2.83 -11.09 17.14
CA SER A 195 1.90 -10.31 17.95
C SER A 195 2.24 -8.84 17.89
N TYR A 196 1.26 -7.98 17.58
CA TYR A 196 1.47 -6.53 17.54
C TYR A 196 1.92 -5.95 18.87
N ARG A 197 1.41 -6.49 19.98
CA ARG A 197 1.83 -6.08 21.32
C ARG A 197 3.29 -6.44 21.59
N LYS A 198 3.70 -7.65 21.23
CA LYS A 198 5.10 -8.10 21.36
C LYS A 198 6.02 -7.24 20.48
N ALA A 199 5.66 -7.07 19.21
CA ALA A 199 6.38 -6.25 18.25
C ALA A 199 6.53 -4.80 18.75
N THR A 200 5.44 -4.15 19.17
CA THR A 200 5.48 -2.77 19.67
C THR A 200 6.42 -2.63 20.87
N LYS A 201 6.36 -3.59 21.82
CA LYS A 201 7.25 -3.60 22.99
C LYS A 201 8.72 -3.75 22.57
N GLN A 202 9.01 -4.63 21.63
CA GLN A 202 10.37 -4.86 21.11
C GLN A 202 10.92 -3.65 20.35
N MET A 203 10.04 -2.86 19.72
CA MET A 203 10.37 -1.57 19.12
C MET A 203 10.60 -0.46 20.15
N GLY A 204 10.49 -0.74 21.46
CA GLY A 204 10.66 0.25 22.53
C GLY A 204 9.55 1.31 22.54
N LYS A 205 8.36 0.99 22.00
CA LYS A 205 7.24 1.91 21.90
C LYS A 205 6.18 1.58 22.94
N ILE A 206 5.59 2.62 23.52
CA ILE A 206 4.49 2.50 24.49
C ILE A 206 3.16 2.40 23.74
N ASN A 207 3.03 3.12 22.63
CA ASN A 207 1.80 3.16 21.85
C ASN A 207 1.64 1.91 20.98
N SER A 208 0.62 1.09 21.30
CA SER A 208 0.27 -0.15 20.60
C SER A 208 -0.17 0.04 19.15
N ALA A 209 -0.52 1.25 18.73
CA ALA A 209 -0.90 1.58 17.36
C ALA A 209 0.31 1.87 16.45
N VAL A 210 1.54 1.91 16.97
CA VAL A 210 2.72 2.20 16.13
C VAL A 210 2.94 1.11 15.08
N VAL A 211 2.82 -0.16 15.47
CA VAL A 211 3.03 -1.28 14.54
C VAL A 211 1.82 -1.50 13.63
N PRO A 212 0.61 -1.78 14.16
CA PRO A 212 -0.54 -2.10 13.33
C PRO A 212 -1.21 -0.88 12.71
N GLY A 213 -0.84 0.35 13.06
CA GLY A 213 -1.64 1.53 12.75
C GLY A 213 -2.79 1.69 13.74
N GLY A 214 -3.49 2.81 13.64
CA GLY A 214 -4.61 3.06 14.53
C GLY A 214 -5.24 4.42 14.33
N VAL A 215 -6.31 4.64 15.08
CA VAL A 215 -6.97 5.94 15.18
C VAL A 215 -6.22 6.79 16.20
N TYR A 216 -5.85 8.01 15.80
CA TYR A 216 -5.16 9.00 16.63
C TYR A 216 -6.03 10.22 16.79
N GLU A 217 -5.94 10.87 17.95
CA GLU A 217 -6.55 12.18 18.15
C GLU A 217 -5.66 13.25 17.50
N CYS A 218 -6.27 14.20 16.81
CA CYS A 218 -5.60 15.37 16.25
C CYS A 218 -4.89 16.15 17.37
N HIS A 219 -3.64 16.58 17.14
CA HIS A 219 -2.85 17.31 18.13
C HIS A 219 -3.58 18.56 18.66
N HIS A 220 -4.23 19.33 17.79
CA HIS A 220 -5.00 20.51 18.20
C HIS A 220 -6.25 20.16 19.04
N SER A 221 -6.89 19.03 18.75
CA SER A 221 -7.98 18.49 19.57
C SER A 221 -7.47 18.13 20.97
N GLU A 222 -6.35 17.41 21.04
CA GLU A 222 -5.74 16.98 22.29
C GLU A 222 -5.29 18.18 23.15
N GLU A 223 -4.63 19.17 22.56
CA GLU A 223 -4.18 20.39 23.27
C GLU A 223 -5.35 21.20 23.82
N ARG A 224 -6.42 21.36 23.03
CA ARG A 224 -7.62 22.08 23.48
C ARG A 224 -8.25 21.40 24.69
N TYR A 225 -8.42 20.08 24.64
CA TYR A 225 -8.97 19.32 25.75
C TYR A 225 -8.11 19.49 27.02
N LYS A 226 -6.78 19.42 26.89
CA LYS A 226 -5.84 19.66 28.01
C LYS A 226 -5.96 21.08 28.58
N LEU A 227 -6.18 22.07 27.73
CA LEU A 227 -6.26 23.48 28.14
C LEU A 227 -7.65 23.91 28.62
N ARG A 228 -8.67 23.03 28.59
CA ARG A 228 -10.07 23.33 28.95
C ARG A 228 -10.64 24.57 28.24
N LYS A 229 -10.13 24.91 27.06
CA LYS A 229 -10.56 26.06 26.26
C LYS A 229 -11.79 25.68 25.43
N PHE A 230 -12.90 25.39 26.10
CA PHE A 230 -14.15 24.96 25.45
C PHE A 230 -14.83 26.10 24.67
N ASP A 231 -14.52 27.36 24.99
CA ASP A 231 -15.20 28.54 24.43
C ASP A 231 -14.66 29.02 23.07
N ILE A 232 -13.61 28.41 22.52
CA ILE A 232 -13.08 28.78 21.20
C ILE A 232 -13.89 28.01 20.14
N PRO A 233 -14.57 28.64 19.18
CA PRO A 233 -15.24 27.89 18.11
C PRO A 233 -14.22 27.00 17.39
N LEU A 234 -14.54 25.71 17.27
CA LEU A 234 -13.75 24.81 16.42
C LEU A 234 -13.82 25.37 15.01
N LEU A 235 -12.67 25.60 14.39
CA LEU A 235 -12.65 25.67 12.94
C LEU A 235 -13.31 24.35 12.48
N PRO A 236 -14.33 24.39 11.60
CA PRO A 236 -15.06 23.21 11.14
C PRO A 236 -14.17 22.19 10.41
N GLU A 237 -12.91 22.55 10.20
CA GLU A 237 -11.87 21.75 9.61
C GLU A 237 -10.96 21.27 10.76
N CYS A 238 -10.76 19.95 10.83
CA CYS A 238 -9.54 19.36 11.40
C CYS A 238 -8.33 20.21 10.94
N CYS A 239 -7.16 20.13 11.57
CA CYS A 239 -6.01 20.99 11.24
C CYS A 239 -5.50 20.99 9.78
N GLY A 240 -6.21 20.37 8.83
CA GLY A 240 -5.93 20.29 7.40
C GLY A 240 -4.81 19.33 7.09
N ALA A 241 -3.99 18.99 8.09
CA ALA A 241 -2.80 18.18 7.94
C ALA A 241 -3.09 16.68 7.75
N HIS A 242 -4.29 16.22 8.13
CA HIS A 242 -4.68 14.81 8.05
C HIS A 242 -6.07 14.71 7.41
N ASP A 243 -6.17 14.11 6.23
CA ASP A 243 -7.42 13.82 5.52
C ASP A 243 -7.42 12.32 5.17
N PRO A 244 -8.46 11.53 5.55
CA PRO A 244 -9.68 11.92 6.27
C PRO A 244 -9.55 12.01 7.79
N CYS A 245 -10.14 13.06 8.38
CA CYS A 245 -10.43 13.16 9.82
C CYS A 245 -11.90 12.85 10.11
N ASP A 246 -12.16 12.04 11.14
CA ASP A 246 -13.47 11.75 11.72
C ASP A 246 -13.72 12.67 12.94
N TRP A 247 -14.76 13.50 12.86
CA TRP A 247 -15.13 14.41 13.94
C TRP A 247 -16.18 13.79 14.86
N ARG A 248 -15.87 13.70 16.17
CA ARG A 248 -16.77 13.10 17.16
C ARG A 248 -17.21 14.13 18.21
N PRO A 249 -18.49 14.52 18.26
CA PRO A 249 -18.99 15.44 19.28
C PRO A 249 -18.92 14.80 20.68
N GLN A 250 -18.75 15.63 21.71
CA GLN A 250 -18.76 15.23 23.13
C GLN A 250 -19.97 15.85 23.85
N GLU A 251 -20.38 15.23 24.96
CA GLU A 251 -21.56 15.66 25.75
C GLU A 251 -21.40 17.05 26.40
N ASP A 252 -20.16 17.53 26.55
CA ASP A 252 -19.82 18.82 27.15
C ASP A 252 -19.90 20.01 26.17
N GLY A 253 -20.43 19.80 24.96
CA GLY A 253 -20.56 20.83 23.93
C GLY A 253 -19.29 21.05 23.09
N GLY A 254 -18.26 20.23 23.27
CA GLY A 254 -17.08 20.16 22.41
C GLY A 254 -17.13 19.02 21.41
N GLY A 255 -15.99 18.73 20.79
CA GLY A 255 -15.78 17.49 20.05
C GLY A 255 -14.30 17.22 19.84
N ARG A 256 -14.00 16.04 19.31
CA ARG A 256 -12.63 15.57 19.09
C ARG A 256 -12.45 15.12 17.65
N GLY A 257 -11.35 15.58 17.05
CA GLY A 257 -10.94 15.16 15.73
C GLY A 257 -10.07 13.92 15.82
N TYR A 258 -10.44 12.86 15.12
CA TYR A 258 -9.69 11.62 15.02
C TYR A 258 -9.24 11.38 13.59
N PHE A 259 -8.11 10.74 13.38
CA PHE A 259 -7.66 10.35 12.05
C PHE A 259 -6.98 8.99 12.09
N TRP A 260 -7.06 8.25 10.99
CA TRP A 260 -6.29 7.01 10.85
C TRP A 260 -4.84 7.33 10.53
N ARG A 261 -3.92 6.75 11.30
CA ARG A 261 -2.49 6.81 11.00
C ARG A 261 -1.99 5.42 10.68
N GLU A 262 -1.33 5.31 9.54
CA GLU A 262 -0.65 4.10 9.13
C GLU A 262 0.45 3.70 10.12
N GLY A 263 0.48 2.41 10.41
CA GLY A 263 1.54 1.79 11.21
C GLY A 263 2.71 1.31 10.37
N LEU A 264 3.71 0.74 11.04
CA LEU A 264 4.90 0.18 10.40
C LEU A 264 4.55 -0.98 9.44
N ILE A 265 3.52 -1.78 9.73
CA ILE A 265 3.07 -2.86 8.84
C ILE A 265 2.57 -2.32 7.50
N HIS A 266 1.88 -1.18 7.51
CA HIS A 266 1.29 -0.59 6.32
C HIS A 266 2.36 -0.09 5.38
N LYS A 267 3.41 0.54 5.95
CA LYS A 267 4.57 0.99 5.18
C LYS A 267 5.30 -0.20 4.53
N LEU A 268 5.60 -1.25 5.29
CA LEU A 268 6.27 -2.44 4.72
C LEU A 268 5.40 -3.16 3.68
N HIS A 269 4.08 -3.20 3.88
CA HIS A 269 3.14 -3.80 2.93
C HIS A 269 3.09 -3.01 1.62
N ARG A 270 3.00 -1.67 1.69
CA ARG A 270 3.01 -0.80 0.50
C ARG A 270 4.28 -0.99 -0.33
N GLU A 271 5.42 -1.11 0.34
CA GLU A 271 6.72 -1.38 -0.30
C GLU A 271 6.90 -2.84 -0.73
N ARG A 272 5.88 -3.70 -0.54
CA ARG A 272 5.90 -5.13 -0.88
C ARG A 272 7.02 -5.90 -0.18
N LEU A 273 7.39 -5.49 1.03
CA LEU A 273 8.36 -6.17 1.90
C LEU A 273 7.71 -7.09 2.93
N LEU A 274 6.38 -6.98 3.08
CA LEU A 274 5.56 -7.71 4.05
C LEU A 274 4.27 -8.17 3.38
N ALA A 275 3.96 -9.46 3.46
CA ALA A 275 2.62 -9.98 3.25
C ALA A 275 1.99 -10.29 4.62
N ILE A 276 0.70 -9.97 4.80
CA ILE A 276 0.05 -10.03 6.10
C ILE A 276 -1.39 -10.51 6.00
N LYS A 277 -1.76 -11.42 6.90
CA LYS A 277 -3.15 -11.81 7.19
C LYS A 277 -3.45 -11.49 8.66
N MET A 278 -4.41 -10.59 8.86
CA MET A 278 -4.92 -10.26 10.18
C MET A 278 -5.64 -11.48 10.75
N LEU A 279 -5.39 -11.83 12.02
CA LEU A 279 -6.14 -12.87 12.72
C LEU A 279 -7.18 -12.21 13.64
N PRO A 280 -8.25 -12.90 14.07
CA PRO A 280 -9.23 -12.37 15.03
C PRO A 280 -8.66 -11.98 16.41
N THR A 281 -7.40 -12.32 16.66
CA THR A 281 -6.68 -11.99 17.90
C THR A 281 -5.72 -10.82 17.66
N ASN A 282 -5.02 -10.35 18.70
CA ASN A 282 -3.95 -9.34 18.58
C ASN A 282 -2.66 -9.90 17.91
N ARG A 283 -2.83 -10.71 16.87
CA ARG A 283 -1.80 -11.44 16.13
C ARG A 283 -2.06 -11.31 14.63
N ALA A 284 -0.99 -11.49 13.88
CA ALA A 284 -1.05 -11.62 12.43
C ALA A 284 -0.20 -12.79 11.98
N LEU A 285 -0.64 -13.42 10.88
CA LEU A 285 0.19 -14.31 10.10
C LEU A 285 0.94 -13.45 9.07
N VAL A 286 2.26 -13.51 9.08
CA VAL A 286 3.11 -12.67 8.24
C VAL A 286 4.10 -13.49 7.42
N GLN A 287 4.44 -12.98 6.25
CA GLN A 287 5.63 -13.37 5.50
C GLN A 287 6.45 -12.12 5.26
N VAL A 288 7.77 -12.21 5.43
CA VAL A 288 8.67 -11.08 5.27
C VAL A 288 9.71 -11.41 4.22
N LEU A 289 10.02 -10.42 3.38
CA LEU A 289 11.08 -10.57 2.40
C LEU A 289 12.43 -10.56 3.13
N ARG A 290 13.21 -11.63 3.00
CA ARG A 290 14.43 -11.82 3.80
C ARG A 290 15.57 -10.92 3.38
N VAL A 291 15.62 -10.56 2.10
CA VAL A 291 16.64 -9.67 1.53
C VAL A 291 15.95 -8.54 0.79
N LEU A 292 16.33 -7.30 1.07
CA LEU A 292 15.71 -6.12 0.47
C LEU A 292 16.20 -5.95 -0.98
N PRO A 293 15.34 -5.71 -1.98
CA PRO A 293 15.77 -5.58 -3.37
C PRO A 293 16.46 -4.23 -3.62
N LEU A 294 16.96 -3.96 -4.83
CA LEU A 294 17.30 -2.57 -5.17
C LEU A 294 16.08 -1.67 -5.03
N LEU A 295 16.35 -0.43 -4.61
CA LEU A 295 15.34 0.62 -4.69
C LEU A 295 15.06 0.90 -6.16
N THR A 296 13.79 1.07 -6.51
CA THR A 296 13.38 1.52 -7.83
C THR A 296 13.80 2.97 -8.09
N PRO A 297 13.87 3.44 -9.35
CA PRO A 297 14.09 4.84 -9.68
C PRO A 297 13.12 5.78 -8.96
N TRP A 298 11.84 5.40 -8.86
CA TRP A 298 10.86 6.20 -8.11
C TRP A 298 11.22 6.27 -6.63
N GLN A 299 11.58 5.14 -5.98
CA GLN A 299 11.98 5.15 -4.57
C GLN A 299 13.26 5.96 -4.34
N VAL A 300 14.24 5.86 -5.24
CA VAL A 300 15.47 6.68 -5.18
C VAL A 300 15.14 8.16 -5.35
N SER A 301 14.19 8.53 -6.21
CA SER A 301 13.75 9.94 -6.33
C SER A 301 13.16 10.53 -5.05
N GLN A 302 12.75 9.67 -4.08
CA GLN A 302 12.27 10.10 -2.77
C GLN A 302 13.40 10.32 -1.75
N LEU A 303 14.64 9.95 -2.08
CA LEU A 303 15.80 10.19 -1.23
C LEU A 303 16.27 11.66 -1.32
N PRO A 304 17.03 12.17 -0.33
CA PRO A 304 17.73 13.44 -0.46
C PRO A 304 18.66 13.46 -1.69
N GLY A 305 18.79 14.60 -2.38
CA GLY A 305 19.54 14.71 -3.64
C GLY A 305 20.95 14.10 -3.61
N TYR A 306 21.73 14.39 -2.57
CA TYR A 306 23.08 13.81 -2.41
C TYR A 306 23.08 12.27 -2.35
N GLN A 307 22.04 11.66 -1.77
CA GLN A 307 21.90 10.20 -1.73
C GLN A 307 21.48 9.62 -3.07
N GLN A 308 20.78 10.39 -3.91
CA GLN A 308 20.48 10.00 -5.28
C GLN A 308 21.78 9.94 -6.11
N ASP A 309 22.64 10.95 -5.96
CA ASP A 309 23.96 10.99 -6.61
C ASP A 309 24.87 9.86 -6.12
N ASP A 310 24.89 9.61 -4.81
CA ASP A 310 25.62 8.49 -4.21
C ASP A 310 25.08 7.14 -4.70
N HIS A 311 23.75 7.01 -4.84
CA HIS A 311 23.12 5.79 -5.37
C HIS A 311 23.47 5.56 -6.84
N ALA A 312 23.45 6.60 -7.67
CA ALA A 312 23.87 6.52 -9.06
C ALA A 312 25.35 6.11 -9.18
N THR A 313 26.21 6.64 -8.30
CA THR A 313 27.62 6.24 -8.22
C THR A 313 27.77 4.78 -7.79
N TRP A 314 26.97 4.34 -6.82
CA TRP A 314 26.94 2.95 -6.39
C TRP A 314 26.50 2.02 -7.52
N LEU A 315 25.44 2.36 -8.27
CA LEU A 315 24.99 1.59 -9.43
C LEU A 315 26.11 1.43 -10.46
N LYS A 316 26.79 2.53 -10.83
CA LYS A 316 27.92 2.46 -11.77
C LYS A 316 29.04 1.52 -11.31
N ASN A 317 29.32 1.48 -10.01
CA ASN A 317 30.46 0.73 -9.45
C ASN A 317 30.12 -0.73 -9.13
N TYR A 318 28.84 -1.03 -8.87
CA TYR A 318 28.43 -2.32 -8.29
C TYR A 318 27.28 -3.01 -9.02
N ALA A 319 26.46 -2.33 -9.83
CA ALA A 319 25.27 -2.93 -10.46
C ALA A 319 25.60 -4.17 -11.31
N GLU A 320 26.71 -4.15 -12.06
CA GLU A 320 27.15 -5.30 -12.86
C GLU A 320 27.38 -6.56 -12.01
N LYS A 321 27.81 -6.42 -10.75
CA LYS A 321 28.02 -7.54 -9.82
C LYS A 321 26.70 -8.22 -9.43
N PHE A 322 25.59 -7.49 -9.53
CA PHE A 322 24.24 -7.99 -9.31
C PHE A 322 23.52 -8.34 -10.62
N GLY A 323 24.22 -8.31 -11.75
CA GLY A 323 23.65 -8.67 -13.05
C GLY A 323 22.61 -7.68 -13.58
N ILE A 324 22.69 -6.42 -13.15
CA ILE A 324 21.81 -5.35 -13.63
C ILE A 324 22.65 -4.20 -14.18
N THR A 325 22.25 -3.64 -15.34
CA THR A 325 22.86 -2.40 -15.85
C THR A 325 22.08 -1.17 -15.36
N PRO A 326 22.70 0.03 -15.34
CA PRO A 326 21.99 1.26 -15.00
C PRO A 326 20.71 1.48 -15.83
N GLU A 327 20.75 1.15 -17.12
CA GLU A 327 19.60 1.28 -18.03
C GLU A 327 18.48 0.30 -17.66
N GLN A 328 18.84 -0.96 -17.34
CA GLN A 328 17.86 -1.95 -16.86
C GLN A 328 17.24 -1.53 -15.52
N TRP A 329 18.00 -0.85 -14.67
CA TRP A 329 17.51 -0.31 -13.42
C TRP A 329 16.51 0.83 -13.62
N GLU A 330 16.76 1.74 -14.56
CA GLU A 330 15.83 2.84 -14.90
C GLU A 330 14.44 2.34 -15.36
N GLU A 331 14.38 1.14 -15.94
CA GLU A 331 13.12 0.53 -16.38
C GLU A 331 12.32 -0.16 -15.24
N ILE A 332 12.82 -0.18 -14.01
CA ILE A 332 12.15 -0.81 -12.86
C ILE A 332 11.00 0.10 -12.37
N LYS A 333 9.79 -0.08 -12.91
CA LYS A 333 8.60 0.76 -12.56
C LYS A 333 7.92 0.40 -11.25
N LEU A 334 7.99 -0.87 -10.89
CA LEU A 334 7.64 -1.42 -9.58
C LEU A 334 8.87 -2.18 -9.13
N PRO A 335 9.09 -2.44 -7.83
CA PRO A 335 10.10 -3.42 -7.44
C PRO A 335 9.80 -4.67 -8.26
N ARG A 336 10.67 -4.98 -9.24
CA ARG A 336 10.45 -6.08 -10.17
C ARG A 336 10.69 -7.34 -9.35
N PHE A 337 9.62 -7.87 -8.78
CA PHE A 337 9.53 -9.27 -8.42
C PHE A 337 9.34 -9.99 -9.76
N THR A 338 10.43 -10.52 -10.32
CA THR A 338 10.38 -11.20 -11.61
C THR A 338 9.63 -12.52 -11.43
N PRO A 339 8.49 -12.74 -12.12
CA PRO A 339 7.78 -14.01 -11.99
C PRO A 339 8.56 -15.12 -12.69
N TYR A 340 8.78 -16.23 -11.99
CA TYR A 340 9.00 -17.55 -12.61
C TYR A 340 8.06 -18.57 -11.97
N MET A 341 7.29 -19.25 -12.83
CA MET A 341 6.59 -20.52 -12.60
C MET A 341 7.64 -21.62 -12.29
N PHE A 342 7.41 -22.71 -11.55
CA PHE A 342 6.25 -23.57 -11.29
C PHE A 342 6.44 -24.31 -9.94
N LEU A 343 5.35 -24.78 -9.32
CA LEU A 343 5.01 -26.22 -9.23
C LEU A 343 3.60 -26.39 -8.65
N ASP A 344 2.87 -27.29 -9.30
CA ASP A 344 1.53 -27.78 -9.02
C ASP A 344 1.35 -28.29 -7.58
N ASP A 345 0.09 -28.49 -7.20
CA ASP A 345 -0.42 -29.12 -5.97
C ASP A 345 -0.53 -28.23 -4.74
N LEU A 346 -1.70 -27.60 -4.59
CA LEU A 346 -2.43 -27.57 -3.31
C LEU A 346 -3.92 -27.42 -3.61
N GLU A 347 -4.59 -28.57 -3.70
CA GLU A 347 -6.04 -28.69 -3.54
C GLU A 347 -6.44 -28.05 -2.20
N ILE A 348 -7.34 -27.07 -2.23
CA ILE A 348 -7.94 -26.50 -1.03
C ILE A 348 -9.35 -27.06 -0.89
N ALA A 349 -9.55 -27.77 0.22
CA ALA A 349 -10.82 -28.36 0.62
C ALA A 349 -11.83 -27.30 1.10
N ASP A 350 -13.07 -27.54 0.72
CA ASP A 350 -14.30 -26.83 1.05
C ASP A 350 -14.72 -27.06 2.51
N TYR A 351 -14.87 -25.98 3.31
CA TYR A 351 -15.45 -26.04 4.67
C TYR A 351 -16.08 -24.71 5.11
N GLY A 352 -17.41 -24.60 4.94
CA GLY A 352 -18.40 -24.30 5.99
C GLY A 352 -18.33 -22.97 6.80
N GLN A 353 -19.40 -22.18 6.68
CA GLN A 353 -19.62 -20.88 7.37
C GLN A 353 -19.59 -20.91 8.91
N PRO A 354 -19.11 -19.83 9.57
CA PRO A 354 -19.28 -19.56 11.02
C PRO A 354 -20.54 -18.71 11.34
N PRO A 355 -21.00 -18.69 12.61
CA PRO A 355 -22.39 -18.35 12.99
C PRO A 355 -22.68 -16.84 13.13
N GLN A 356 -23.97 -16.49 12.98
CA GLN A 356 -24.51 -15.14 13.11
C GLN A 356 -24.48 -14.60 14.55
N ASN A 357 -24.31 -13.29 14.67
CA ASN A 357 -24.13 -12.50 15.90
C ASN A 357 -25.48 -12.22 16.61
N PRO A 358 -25.69 -12.61 17.88
CA PRO A 358 -27.00 -12.56 18.56
C PRO A 358 -27.38 -11.19 19.17
N PHE A 359 -26.70 -10.10 18.83
CA PHE A 359 -26.86 -8.80 19.54
C PHE A 359 -27.41 -7.63 18.70
N LEU A 360 -28.07 -7.90 17.57
CA LEU A 360 -28.87 -6.89 16.88
C LEU A 360 -30.36 -7.22 17.06
N PRO A 361 -31.17 -6.35 17.71
CA PRO A 361 -32.62 -6.46 17.63
C PRO A 361 -33.07 -6.16 16.19
N GLY A 362 -33.93 -7.02 15.66
CA GLY A 362 -34.47 -6.96 14.29
C GLY A 362 -35.59 -5.96 14.10
#